data_AF-A0A8T4VDR4-F1
#
_entry.id   AF-A0A8T4VDR4-F1
#
_cell.length_a   1.000
_cell.length_b   1.000
_cell.length_c   1.000
_cell.angle_alpha   90.00
_cell.angle_beta   90.00
_cell.angle_gamma   90.00
#
_symmetry.space_group_name_H-M   'P 1'
#
loop_
_entity.id
_entity.type
_entity.pdbx_description
1 polymer ?
#
loop_
_entity_poly.entity_id
_entity_poly.type
_entity_poly.pdbx_seq_one_letter_code
_entity_poly.pdbx_strand_id
1 'polypeptide(L)' 'MAQVIVTIKLGQIGRIEQEPIAFGIKAVKISFFSEESKSNLDPLEDILRQIEDVESVETIEVRRALI' A
#
# COMPACT_ATOMS: atom_id res chain seq x y z
N MET A 1 -19.57 2.55 -2.05
CA MET A 1 -18.50 3.55 -1.82
C MET A 1 -17.46 2.87 -0.94
N ALA A 2 -16.41 2.31 -1.53
CA ALA A 2 -15.41 1.55 -0.78
C ALA A 2 -14.52 2.51 0.01
N GLN A 3 -14.66 2.50 1.33
CA GLN A 3 -13.74 3.16 2.25
C GLN A 3 -12.61 2.16 2.49
N VAL A 4 -11.49 2.31 1.79
CA VAL A 4 -10.34 1.42 1.93
C VAL A 4 -9.61 1.80 3.22
N ILE A 5 -9.90 1.08 4.30
CA ILE A 5 -9.23 1.22 5.59
C ILE A 5 -8.02 0.28 5.59
N VAL A 6 -6.84 0.78 5.22
CA VAL A 6 -5.60 -0.02 5.32
C VAL A 6 -4.98 0.17 6.70
N THR A 7 -5.05 -0.87 7.52
CA THR A 7 -4.33 -0.93 8.80
C THR A 7 -2.99 -1.62 8.57
N ILE A 8 -1.92 -0.86 8.34
CA ILE A 8 -0.56 -1.41 8.22
C ILE A 8 0.00 -1.64 9.63
N LYS A 9 0.15 -2.90 10.05
CA LYS A 9 0.78 -3.28 11.33
C LYS A 9 2.31 -3.12 11.36
N LEU A 10 2.92 -2.88 10.20
CA LEU A 10 4.38 -2.92 9.98
C LEU A 10 5.08 -1.55 10.04
N GLY A 11 4.34 -0.44 10.18
CA GLY A 11 4.94 0.88 10.06
C GLY A 11 3.99 2.06 10.31
N GLN A 12 4.53 3.27 10.19
CA GLN A 12 3.75 4.50 10.26
C GLN A 12 3.24 4.86 8.86
N ILE A 13 1.93 5.06 8.73
CA ILE A 13 1.33 5.53 7.47
C ILE A 13 1.79 6.96 7.22
N GLY A 14 2.39 7.19 6.05
CA GLY A 14 2.81 8.51 5.60
C GLY A 14 1.70 9.19 4.80
N ARG A 15 1.31 8.61 3.67
CA ARG A 15 0.34 9.21 2.75
C ARG A 15 -0.55 8.15 2.09
N ILE A 16 -1.82 8.46 1.93
CA ILE A 16 -2.78 7.65 1.16
C ILE A 16 -3.40 8.57 0.11
N GLU A 17 -3.29 8.18 -1.16
CA GLU A 17 -3.87 8.89 -2.29
C GLU A 17 -4.75 7.95 -3.11
N GLN A 18 -5.85 8.47 -3.64
CA GLN A 18 -6.71 7.74 -4.56
C GLN A 18 -6.69 8.44 -5.91
N GLU A 19 -6.25 7.72 -6.94
CA GLU A 19 -6.18 8.24 -8.30
C GLU A 19 -7.16 7.45 -9.18
N PRO A 20 -8.01 8.13 -9.96
CA PRO A 20 -8.83 7.44 -10.95
C PRO A 20 -7.93 6.85 -12.02
N ILE A 21 -8.13 5.57 -12.34
CA ILE A 21 -7.54 4.90 -13.47
C ILE A 21 -8.63 4.60 -14.51
N ALA A 22 -8.23 4.03 -15.65
CA ALA A 22 -9.16 3.68 -16.71
C ALA A 22 -10.27 2.72 -16.21
N PHE A 23 -11.38 2.69 -16.94
CA PHE A 23 -12.49 1.76 -16.69
C PHE A 23 -13.20 1.91 -15.34
N GLY A 24 -13.17 3.10 -14.73
CA GLY A 24 -13.89 3.38 -13.49
C GLY A 24 -13.27 2.76 -12.24
N ILE A 25 -12.10 2.16 -12.37
CA ILE A 25 -11.30 1.61 -11.27
C ILE A 25 -10.56 2.78 -10.61
N LYS A 26 -10.26 2.64 -9.31
CA LYS A 26 -9.43 3.60 -8.57
C LYS A 26 -8.17 2.92 -8.07
N ALA A 27 -7.02 3.50 -8.36
CA ALA A 27 -5.76 3.10 -7.77
C ALA A 27 -5.64 3.73 -6.38
N VAL A 28 -5.23 2.94 -5.39
CA VAL A 28 -4.93 3.41 -4.04
C VAL A 28 -3.42 3.36 -3.84
N LYS A 29 -2.78 4.53 -3.77
CA LYS A 29 -1.35 4.64 -3.50
C LYS A 29 -1.13 4.85 -2.01
N ILE A 30 -0.32 3.98 -1.42
CA ILE A 30 -0.03 4.01 0.01
C ILE A 30 1.47 4.14 0.20
N SER A 31 1.88 5.22 0.85
CA SER A 31 3.25 5.43 1.31
C SER A 31 3.30 5.25 2.81
N PHE A 32 4.23 4.43 3.29
CA PHE A 32 4.45 4.20 4.72
C PHE A 32 5.93 4.10 5.02
N PHE A 33 6.29 4.31 6.28
CA PHE A 33 7.64 4.14 6.79
C PHE A 33 7.72 2.82 7.55
N SER A 34 8.69 1.98 7.20
CA SER A 34 9.03 0.77 7.95
C SER A 34 10.43 0.86 8.55
N GLU A 35 10.67 0.11 9.62
CA GLU A 35 12.02 -0.11 10.15
C GLU A 35 12.83 -0.92 9.12
N GLU A 36 14.11 -0.60 8.94
CA GLU A 36 14.99 -1.29 7.97
C GLU A 36 15.12 -2.79 8.24
N SER A 37 14.96 -3.21 9.49
CA SER A 37 14.91 -4.61 9.91
C SER A 37 13.66 -5.37 9.42
N LYS A 38 12.60 -4.65 9.03
CA LYS A 38 11.33 -5.16 8.51
C LYS A 38 11.12 -4.76 7.05
N SER A 39 12.19 -4.79 6.25
CA SER A 39 12.16 -4.39 4.84
C SER A 39 11.47 -5.38 3.90
N ASN A 40 11.10 -6.57 4.39
CA ASN A 40 10.41 -7.54 3.55
C ASN A 40 8.96 -7.12 3.28
N LEU A 41 8.69 -6.72 2.04
CA LEU A 41 7.38 -6.24 1.59
C LEU A 41 6.46 -7.38 1.09
N ASP A 42 7.03 -8.54 0.74
CA ASP A 42 6.27 -9.68 0.21
C ASP A 42 5.08 -10.08 1.10
N PRO A 43 5.22 -10.18 2.45
CA PRO A 43 4.09 -10.53 3.30
C PRO A 43 2.97 -9.48 3.30
N LEU A 44 3.32 -8.20 3.08
CA LEU A 44 2.34 -7.13 3.01
C LEU A 44 1.56 -7.18 1.69
N GLU A 45 2.25 -7.42 0.58
CA GLU A 45 1.61 -7.58 -0.73
C GLU A 45 0.64 -8.75 -0.73
N ASP A 46 1.03 -9.89 -0.16
CA ASP A 46 0.17 -11.08 -0.07
C ASP A 46 -1.08 -10.81 0.77
N ILE A 47 -0.96 -10.11 1.90
CA ILE A 47 -2.11 -9.72 2.73
C ILE A 47 -3.05 -8.79 1.95
N LEU A 48 -2.50 -7.81 1.21
CA LEU A 48 -3.31 -6.86 0.45
C LEU A 48 -4.02 -7.54 -0.73
N ARG A 49 -3.39 -8.54 -1.38
CA ARG A 49 -4.00 -9.35 -2.46
C ARG A 49 -5.14 -10.24 -1.98
N GLN A 50 -5.23 -10.55 -0.69
CA GLN A 50 -6.32 -11.34 -0.12
C GLN A 50 -7.62 -10.54 0.09
N ILE A 51 -7.60 -9.23 -0.13
CA ILE A 51 -8.78 -8.38 -0.02
C ILE A 51 -9.64 -8.56 -1.27
N GLU A 52 -10.93 -8.88 -1.09
CA GLU A 52 -11.88 -9.23 -2.18
C GLU A 52 -11.94 -8.20 -3.32
N ASP A 53 -11.87 -6.91 -2.99
CA ASP A 53 -11.94 -5.79 -3.95
C ASP A 53 -10.57 -5.36 -4.51
N VAL A 54 -9.50 -6.09 -4.21
CA VAL A 54 -8.14 -5.78 -4.69
C VAL A 54 -7.77 -6.72 -5.82
N GLU A 55 -7.71 -6.19 -7.04
CA GLU A 55 -7.30 -6.95 -8.22
C GLU A 55 -5.78 -7.23 -8.22
N SER A 56 -4.98 -6.21 -7.86
CA SER A 56 -3.52 -6.29 -7.91
C SER A 56 -2.88 -5.39 -6.87
N VAL A 57 -1.66 -5.77 -6.46
CA VAL A 57 -0.81 -5.03 -5.53
C VAL A 57 0.60 -5.07 -6.08
N GLU A 58 1.23 -3.90 -6.16
CA GLU A 58 2.57 -3.72 -6.67
C GLU A 58 3.29 -2.65 -5.85
N THR A 59 4.54 -2.94 -5.47
CA THR A 59 5.44 -1.94 -4.90
C THR A 59 6.03 -1.08 -6.02
N ILE A 60 5.60 0.19 -6.09
CA ILE A 60 6.04 1.14 -7.13
C ILE A 60 7.40 1.76 -6.81
N GLU A 61 7.65 2.06 -5.53
CA GLU A 61 8.85 2.77 -5.10
C GLU A 61 9.24 2.38 -3.67
N VAL A 62 10.52 2.05 -3.47
CA VAL A 62 11.12 1.90 -2.14
C VAL A 62 12.31 2.84 -2.07
N ARG A 63 12.29 3.74 -1.08
CA ARG A 63 13.38 4.67 -0.83
C ARG A 63 13.73 4.68 0.65
N ARG A 64 15.02 4.87 0.95
CA ARG A 64 15.46 5.14 2.32
C ARG A 64 15.02 6.55 2.70
N ALA A 65 14.34 6.69 3.82
CA ALA A 65 14.04 8.00 4.38
C ALA A 65 15.37 8.63 4.83
N LEU A 66 15.80 9.69 4.14
CA LEU A 66 16.94 10.52 4.53
C LEU A 66 16.41 11.56 5.53
N ILE A 67 16.24 11.14 6.79
CA ILE A 67 15.90 12.03 7.90
C ILE A 67 17.12 12.16 8.80
#